data_AF-A0A920JNL8-F1
#
_entry.id   AF-A0A920JNL8-F1
#
_cell.length_a   1.000
_cell.length_b   1.000
_cell.length_c   1.000
_cell.angle_alpha   90.00
_cell.angle_beta   90.00
_cell.angle_gamma   90.00
#
_symmetry.space_group_name_H-M   'P 1'
#
loop_
_entity.id
_entity.type
_entity.pdbx_description
1 polymer ?
#
loop_
_entity_poly.entity_id
_entity_poly.type
_entity_poly.pdbx_seq_one_letter_code
_entity_poly.pdbx_strand_id
1 'polypeptide(L)'
;MVHAKNLVIPAKGSVALEPGGSHLMLMGPRRNIKEGDEILAIAFGDHEKRYMLKFLVVDPRKQSAQELNTNTIITNNHSFKKN
;
A
#
# COMPACT_ATOMS: atom_id res chain seq x y z
N MET A 1 7.16 -9.99 -14.61
CA MET A 1 6.35 -10.32 -13.42
C MET A 1 6.23 -11.82 -13.32
N VAL A 2 6.46 -12.39 -12.14
CA VAL A 2 6.31 -13.84 -11.90
C VAL A 2 5.16 -14.02 -10.92
N HIS A 3 4.16 -14.81 -11.29
CA HIS A 3 3.06 -15.13 -10.40
C HIS A 3 3.53 -16.10 -9.31
N ALA A 4 3.51 -15.65 -8.05
CA ALA A 4 3.77 -16.49 -6.90
C ALA A 4 2.46 -16.95 -6.27
N LYS A 5 2.31 -18.26 -6.03
CA LYS A 5 1.13 -18.82 -5.37
C LYS A 5 1.08 -18.49 -3.87
N ASN A 6 2.25 -18.42 -3.23
CA ASN A 6 2.42 -18.21 -1.80
C ASN A 6 3.38 -17.04 -1.55
N LEU A 7 3.10 -16.23 -0.52
CA LEU A 7 3.99 -15.20 -0.01
C LEU A 7 4.73 -15.75 1.21
N VAL A 8 6.06 -15.89 1.11
CA VAL A 8 6.89 -16.36 2.23
C VAL A 8 7.34 -15.17 3.06
N ILE A 9 6.99 -15.16 4.35
CA ILE A 9 7.47 -14.17 5.32
C ILE A 9 8.59 -14.81 6.14
N PRO A 10 9.83 -14.30 6.08
CA PRO A 10 10.94 -14.89 6.83
C PRO A 10 10.72 -14.74 8.34
N ALA A 11 11.22 -15.70 9.12
CA ALA A 11 11.10 -15.67 10.58
C ALA A 11 11.70 -14.38 11.15
N LYS A 12 10.93 -13.67 11.98
CA LYS A 12 11.28 -12.36 12.56
C LYS A 12 11.59 -11.26 11.53
N GLY A 13 11.24 -11.46 10.27
CA GLY A 13 11.37 -10.46 9.21
C GLY A 13 10.02 -9.96 8.72
N SER A 14 10.07 -9.17 7.65
CA SER A 14 8.90 -8.62 6.98
C SER A 14 9.07 -8.69 5.46
N VAL A 15 7.94 -8.59 4.75
CA VAL A 15 7.91 -8.45 3.30
C VAL A 15 7.07 -7.23 2.97
N ALA A 16 7.59 -6.34 2.14
CA ALA A 16 6.86 -5.18 1.65
C ALA A 16 6.08 -5.53 0.38
N LEU A 17 4.87 -4.99 0.27
CA LEU A 17 4.08 -5.02 -0.95
C LEU A 17 4.04 -3.61 -1.55
N GLU A 18 4.68 -3.42 -2.69
CA GLU A 18 4.93 -2.09 -3.25
C GLU A 18 4.95 -2.08 -4.79
N PRO A 19 4.69 -0.93 -5.43
CA PRO A 19 4.84 -0.78 -6.87
C PRO A 19 6.26 -1.14 -7.34
N GLY A 20 6.37 -2.00 -8.35
CA GLY A 20 7.67 -2.46 -8.88
C GLY A 20 8.29 -3.64 -8.11
N GLY A 21 7.78 -3.97 -6.93
CA GLY A 21 8.19 -5.14 -6.15
C GLY A 21 7.11 -6.22 -6.07
N SER A 22 7.09 -6.94 -4.96
CA SER A 22 6.01 -7.88 -4.63
C SER A 22 4.68 -7.13 -4.51
N HIS A 23 3.62 -7.68 -5.08
CA HIS A 23 2.30 -7.06 -5.01
C HIS A 23 1.21 -8.12 -5.11
N LEU A 24 0.02 -7.78 -4.59
CA LEU A 24 -1.17 -8.62 -4.69
C LEU A 24 -1.96 -8.22 -5.92
N MET A 25 -2.36 -9.19 -6.71
CA MET A 25 -3.26 -8.98 -7.83
C MET A 25 -4.66 -9.49 -7.51
N LEU A 26 -5.65 -8.61 -7.59
CA LEU A 26 -7.06 -8.96 -7.49
C LEU A 26 -7.58 -9.36 -8.87
N MET A 27 -7.72 -10.66 -9.11
CA MET A 27 -8.18 -11.20 -10.39
C MET A 27 -9.72 -11.22 -10.49
N GLY A 28 -10.26 -10.78 -11.61
CA GLY A 28 -11.69 -10.90 -11.93
C GLY A 28 -12.64 -10.19 -10.94
N PRO A 29 -12.52 -8.87 -10.74
CA PRO A 29 -13.41 -8.16 -9.83
C PRO A 29 -14.87 -8.29 -10.29
N ARG A 30 -15.72 -8.86 -9.43
CA ARG A 30 -17.17 -9.08 -9.71
C ARG A 30 -18.00 -7.79 -9.66
N ARG A 31 -17.42 -6.71 -9.13
CA ARG A 31 -18.03 -5.39 -8.97
C ARG A 31 -17.05 -4.32 -9.40
N ASN A 32 -17.59 -3.17 -9.80
CA ASN A 32 -16.75 -2.01 -10.09
C ASN A 32 -16.11 -1.52 -8.79
N ILE A 33 -14.78 -1.34 -8.80
CA ILE A 33 -14.00 -0.90 -7.64
C ILE A 33 -13.86 0.62 -7.71
N LYS A 34 -14.20 1.33 -6.63
CA LYS A 34 -14.13 2.79 -6.54
C LYS A 34 -13.21 3.23 -5.42
N GLU A 35 -12.63 4.43 -5.58
CA GLU A 35 -11.85 5.07 -4.52
C GLU A 35 -12.68 5.19 -3.23
N GLY A 36 -12.05 4.93 -2.09
CA GLY A 36 -12.71 4.88 -0.79
C GLY A 36 -13.36 3.54 -0.46
N ASP A 37 -13.50 2.63 -1.43
CA ASP A 37 -14.03 1.30 -1.15
C ASP A 37 -13.07 0.51 -0.25
N GLU A 38 -13.67 -0.32 0.61
CA GLU A 38 -12.95 -1.28 1.43
C GLU A 38 -13.06 -2.67 0.78
N ILE A 39 -11.90 -3.30 0.60
CA ILE A 39 -11.78 -4.66 0.10
C ILE A 39 -11.27 -5.52 1.25
N LEU A 40 -12.10 -6.46 1.68
CA LEU A 40 -11.74 -7.44 2.70
C LEU A 40 -11.19 -8.70 2.02
N ALA A 41 -10.04 -9.16 2.48
CA ALA A 41 -9.45 -10.42 2.06
C ALA A 41 -9.07 -11.26 3.27
N ILE A 42 -9.21 -12.58 3.13
CA ILE A 42 -8.77 -13.52 4.16
C ILE A 42 -7.45 -14.13 3.69
N ALA A 43 -6.40 -13.94 4.47
CA ALA A 43 -5.13 -14.62 4.28
C ALA A 43 -5.04 -15.80 5.25
N PHE A 44 -4.56 -16.94 4.76
CA PHE A 44 -4.30 -18.14 5.54
C PHE A 44 -2.79 -18.20 5.80
N GLY A 45 -2.42 -18.15 7.08
CA GLY A 45 -1.05 -18.41 7.51
C GLY A 45 -0.88 -19.86 7.95
N ASP A 46 0.34 -20.19 8.35
CA ASP A 46 0.65 -21.48 8.93
C ASP A 46 -0.15 -21.73 10.21
N HIS A 47 -0.38 -23.00 10.53
CA HIS A 47 -1.16 -23.44 11.69
C HIS A 47 -2.62 -22.95 11.69
N GLU A 48 -3.27 -22.95 10.53
CA GLU A 48 -4.70 -22.62 10.36
C GLU A 48 -5.08 -21.20 10.81
N LYS A 49 -4.10 -20.31 11.01
CA LYS A 49 -4.36 -18.93 11.37
C LYS A 49 -4.97 -18.18 10.19
N ARG A 50 -6.04 -17.45 10.45
CA ARG A 50 -6.72 -16.62 9.46
C ARG A 50 -6.55 -15.15 9.83
N TYR A 51 -6.13 -14.37 8.86
CA TYR A 51 -5.95 -12.93 8.99
C TYR A 51 -6.99 -12.24 8.11
N MET A 52 -7.76 -11.34 8.72
CA MET A 52 -8.60 -10.43 7.96
C MET A 52 -7.75 -9.23 7.55
N LEU A 53 -7.50 -9.11 6.24
CA LEU A 53 -6.82 -7.97 5.65
C LEU A 53 -7.87 -7.01 5.11
N LYS A 54 -7.73 -5.74 5.47
CA LYS A 54 -8.60 -4.66 5.02
C LYS A 54 -7.80 -3.73 4.14
N PHE A 55 -8.11 -3.71 2.85
CA PHE A 55 -7.48 -2.83 1.87
C PHE A 55 -8.41 -1.65 1.58
N LEU A 56 -7.84 -0.44 1.59
CA LEU A 56 -8.51 0.77 1.13
C LEU A 56 -8.15 1.01 -0.32
N VAL A 57 -9.16 1.23 -1.17
CA VAL A 57 -8.94 1.59 -2.57
C VAL A 57 -8.61 3.08 -2.64
N VAL A 58 -7.46 3.39 -3.21
CA VAL A 58 -6.94 4.76 -3.33
C VAL A 58 -6.63 5.09 -4.78
N ASP A 59 -6.77 6.35 -5.17
CA ASP A 59 -6.23 6.85 -6.43
C ASP A 59 -4.79 7.35 -6.20
N PRO A 60 -3.76 6.63 -6.70
CA PRO A 60 -2.38 7.01 -6.48
C PRO A 60 -2.05 8.39 -7.08
N ARG A 61 -2.81 8.85 -8.09
CA ARG A 61 -2.61 10.17 -8.70
C ARG A 61 -3.04 11.32 -7.80
N LYS A 62 -3.96 11.06 -6.87
CA LYS A 62 -4.40 12.05 -5.87
C LYS A 62 -3.48 12.07 -4.66
N GLN A 63 -2.88 10.93 -4.30
CA GLN A 63 -1.93 10.85 -3.19
C GLN A 63 -0.63 11.61 -3.47
N SER A 64 -0.13 11.60 -4.72
CA SER A 64 1.05 12.39 -5.11
C SER A 64 0.84 13.92 -4.93
N ALA A 65 -0.40 14.40 -4.91
CA ALA A 65 -0.70 15.80 -4.67
C ALA A 65 -0.60 16.19 -3.17
N GLN A 66 -0.68 15.23 -2.24
CA GLN A 66 -0.49 15.49 -0.81
C GLN A 66 1.00 15.49 -0.41
N GLU A 67 1.85 14.66 -1.00
CA GLU A 67 3.30 14.60 -0.71
C GLU A 67 4.11 15.77 -1.30
N LEU A 68 3.64 16.40 -2.38
CA LEU A 68 4.27 17.62 -2.92
C LEU A 68 4.03 18.85 -2.02
N ASN A 69 2.95 18.85 -1.24
CA ASN A 69 2.60 19.97 -0.36
C ASN A 69 3.39 19.96 0.95
N THR A 70 3.79 18.79 1.46
CA THR A 70 4.63 18.70 2.66
C THR A 70 6.07 19.10 2.37
N ASN A 71 6.63 18.69 1.23
CA ASN A 71 8.00 19.10 0.85
C ASN A 71 8.12 20.61 0.56
N THR A 72 7.09 21.24 0.00
CA THR A 72 7.07 22.70 -0.24
C THR A 72 7.04 23.49 1.09
N ILE A 73 6.32 23.00 2.10
CA ILE A 73 6.27 23.66 3.42
C ILE A 73 7.63 23.52 4.15
N ILE A 74 8.32 22.38 4.00
CA ILE A 74 9.63 22.17 4.64
C ILE A 74 10.72 23.02 3.99
N THR A 75 10.73 23.19 2.67
CA THR A 75 11.72 24.04 1.98
C THR A 75 11.54 25.52 2.26
N ASN A 76 10.31 25.99 2.49
CA ASN A 76 10.03 27.40 2.73
C ASN A 76 10.33 27.85 4.17
N ASN A 77 10.44 26.91 5.12
CA ASN A 77 10.70 27.22 6.53
C ASN A 77 12.20 27.33 6.88
N HIS A 78 13.13 26.99 5.97
CA HIS A 78 14.56 27.04 6.26
C HIS A 78 15.26 28.31 5.73
N SER A 79 14.54 29.26 5.13
CA SER A 79 15.14 30.47 4.54
C SER A 79 14.79 31.80 5.23
N PHE A 80 14.22 31.79 6.43
CA PHE A 80 13.96 33.01 7.20
C PHE A 80 14.71 33.03 8.54
N LYS A 81 16.03 33.13 8.48
CA LYS A 81 16.82 33.76 9.55
C LYS A 81 18.09 34.39 8.97
N LYS A 82 17.93 35.58 8.39
CA LYS A 82 18.97 36.61 8.37
C LYS A 82 18.38 37.86 9.01
N ASN A 83 18.76 38.08 10.25
CA ASN A 83 19.01 39.37 10.88
C ASN A 83 20.09 39.13 11.93
#